data_AF-G7CMF9-F1
#
_entry.id   AF-G7CMF9-F1
#
_cell.length_a   1.000
_cell.length_b   1.000
_cell.length_c   1.000
_cell.angle_alpha   90.00
_cell.angle_beta   90.00
_cell.angle_gamma   90.00
#
_symmetry.space_group_name_H-M   'P 1'
#
loop_
_entity.id
_entity.type
_entity.pdbx_description
1 polymer ?
#
loop_
_entity_poly.entity_id
_entity_poly.type
_entity_poly.pdbx_seq_one_letter_code
_entity_poly.pdbx_strand_id
1 'polypeptide(L)'
;MDFRQVLLDETRAFGELIRSGDPQTPVPTCGEWTLRQLFRHVGRGHRWAAQIVSDRLSEPLDPRAVRDGKPPEDIEAALRWLQGGAQLVLDAVEAVGAGARVWTFLGPRPAGWWVRRRVHETTVHRADAALALGAEYTLPAELAADAISEWIELMAVQARRTQLPLERGRSLHLHATDAGLGAVGEWLITSDEEGLDWTHEHGKGDVALRGPATDLLLALSRRRTVDDLGVELHGDIAVWERWLANTSL
;
A
#
# COMPACT_ATOMS: atom_id res chain seq x y z
N MET A 1 5.00 -12.70 -10.08
CA MET A 1 5.19 -11.25 -10.37
C MET A 1 6.65 -10.87 -10.08
N ASP A 2 7.27 -10.07 -10.94
CA ASP A 2 8.59 -9.48 -10.66
C ASP A 2 8.42 -8.11 -9.99
N PHE A 3 8.47 -8.07 -8.66
CA PHE A 3 8.31 -6.83 -7.89
C PHE A 3 9.38 -5.78 -8.20
N ARG A 4 10.56 -6.17 -8.72
CA ARG A 4 11.62 -5.20 -9.04
C ARG A 4 11.20 -4.36 -10.23
N GLN A 5 10.73 -5.01 -11.30
CA GLN A 5 10.23 -4.33 -12.49
C GLN A 5 8.95 -3.55 -12.18
N VAL A 6 8.02 -4.13 -11.42
CA VAL A 6 6.77 -3.45 -11.02
C VAL A 6 7.06 -2.17 -10.23
N LEU A 7 8.04 -2.16 -9.33
CA LEU A 7 8.41 -0.96 -8.59
C LEU A 7 8.82 0.18 -9.52
N LEU A 8 9.65 -0.12 -10.53
CA LEU A 8 10.10 0.86 -11.50
C LEU A 8 8.95 1.40 -12.36
N ASP A 9 8.05 0.52 -12.78
CA ASP A 9 6.93 0.87 -13.65
C ASP A 9 5.87 1.69 -12.92
N GLU A 10 5.48 1.30 -11.70
CA GLU A 10 4.54 2.04 -10.87
C GLU A 10 5.11 3.41 -10.46
N THR A 11 6.41 3.49 -10.16
CA THR A 11 7.09 4.75 -9.85
C THR A 11 7.10 5.68 -11.07
N ARG A 12 7.31 5.14 -12.28
CA ARG A 12 7.25 5.91 -13.53
C ARG A 12 5.84 6.42 -13.78
N ALA A 13 4.83 5.55 -13.68
CA ALA A 13 3.43 5.92 -13.88
C ALA A 13 2.95 6.97 -12.88
N PHE A 14 3.36 6.87 -11.61
CA PHE A 14 3.15 7.92 -10.61
C PHE A 14 3.83 9.23 -11.02
N GLY A 15 5.09 9.18 -11.48
CA GLY A 15 5.82 10.34 -11.97
C GLY A 15 5.14 11.06 -13.14
N GLU A 16 4.50 10.33 -14.07
CA GLU A 16 3.75 10.94 -15.18
C GLU A 16 2.53 11.75 -14.71
N LEU A 17 1.82 11.27 -13.68
CA LEU A 17 0.73 12.03 -13.07
C LEU A 17 1.25 13.30 -12.37
N ILE A 18 2.39 13.20 -11.68
CA ILE A 18 3.02 14.36 -11.06
C ILE A 18 3.50 15.38 -12.10
N ARG A 19 4.01 14.91 -13.26
CA ARG A 19 4.43 15.81 -14.34
C ARG A 19 3.27 16.61 -14.92
N SER A 20 2.10 15.99 -15.06
CA SER A 20 0.93 16.62 -15.70
C SER A 20 0.08 17.46 -14.74
N GLY A 21 0.18 17.24 -13.43
CA GLY A 21 -0.61 17.93 -12.41
C GLY A 21 -0.02 19.26 -11.91
N ASP A 22 -0.88 20.18 -11.46
CA ASP A 22 -0.45 21.32 -10.66
C ASP A 22 0.05 20.82 -9.28
N PRO A 23 1.29 21.14 -8.86
CA PRO A 23 1.80 20.76 -7.56
C PRO A 23 0.92 21.18 -6.36
N GLN A 24 0.07 22.19 -6.50
CA GLN A 24 -0.86 22.66 -5.47
C GLN A 24 -2.22 21.97 -5.49
N THR A 25 -2.51 21.09 -6.46
CA THR A 25 -3.75 20.32 -6.50
C THR A 25 -3.93 19.55 -5.17
N PRO A 26 -5.06 19.73 -4.47
CA PRO A 26 -5.37 18.97 -3.27
C PRO A 26 -5.50 17.47 -3.54
N VAL A 27 -5.11 16.66 -2.57
CA VAL A 27 -5.21 15.18 -2.60
C VAL A 27 -6.08 14.74 -1.41
N PRO A 28 -7.42 14.77 -1.55
CA PRO A 28 -8.34 14.58 -0.43
C PRO A 28 -8.21 13.22 0.27
N THR A 29 -7.79 12.19 -0.46
CA THR A 29 -7.54 10.84 0.07
C THR A 29 -6.32 10.76 1.00
N CYS A 30 -5.51 11.82 1.04
CA CYS A 30 -4.35 12.00 1.92
C CYS A 30 -4.55 13.17 2.91
N GLY A 31 -5.79 13.56 3.19
CA GLY A 31 -6.12 14.69 4.06
C GLY A 31 -5.75 16.03 3.43
N GLU A 32 -5.06 16.90 4.17
CA GLU A 32 -4.67 18.26 3.72
C GLU A 32 -3.43 18.27 2.80
N TRP A 33 -3.16 17.15 2.11
CA TRP A 33 -2.00 17.05 1.22
C TRP A 33 -2.27 17.68 -0.13
N THR A 34 -1.21 18.18 -0.74
CA THR A 34 -1.11 18.58 -2.15
C THR A 34 -0.35 17.53 -2.94
N LEU A 35 -0.46 17.54 -4.27
CA LEU A 35 0.34 16.67 -5.15
C LEU A 35 1.86 16.80 -4.87
N ARG A 36 2.34 18.01 -4.55
CA ARG A 36 3.72 18.24 -4.12
C ARG A 36 4.09 17.45 -2.86
N GLN A 37 3.21 17.43 -1.86
CA GLN A 37 3.46 16.70 -0.61
C GLN A 37 3.41 15.19 -0.83
N LEU A 38 2.46 14.70 -1.64
CA LEU A 38 2.36 13.30 -2.05
C LEU A 38 3.63 12.84 -2.79
N PHE A 39 4.08 13.62 -3.78
CA PHE A 39 5.32 13.36 -4.51
C PHE A 39 6.53 13.28 -3.59
N ARG A 40 6.67 14.26 -2.68
CA ARG A 40 7.77 14.27 -1.71
C ARG A 40 7.71 13.05 -0.77
N HIS A 41 6.51 12.63 -0.38
CA HIS A 41 6.32 11.45 0.47
C HIS A 41 6.83 10.18 -0.21
N VAL A 42 6.33 9.87 -1.41
CA VAL A 42 6.70 8.66 -2.16
C VAL A 42 8.20 8.62 -2.45
N GLY A 43 8.75 9.71 -3.01
CA GLY A 43 10.16 9.74 -3.38
C GLY A 43 11.12 9.71 -2.18
N ARG A 44 10.73 10.28 -1.04
CA ARG A 44 11.48 10.13 0.22
C ARG A 44 11.34 8.72 0.79
N GLY A 45 10.15 8.12 0.68
CA GLY A 45 9.88 6.77 1.12
C GLY A 45 10.78 5.74 0.45
N HIS A 46 11.05 5.88 -0.85
CA HIS A 46 12.04 5.02 -1.52
C HIS A 46 13.45 5.19 -0.93
N ARG A 47 13.92 6.42 -0.73
CA ARG A 47 15.26 6.67 -0.13
C ARG A 47 15.35 6.21 1.31
N TRP A 48 14.27 6.34 2.06
CA TRP A 48 14.17 5.87 3.43
C TRP A 48 14.33 4.35 3.49
N ALA A 49 13.59 3.61 2.67
CA ALA A 49 13.73 2.16 2.54
C ALA A 49 15.14 1.75 2.06
N ALA A 50 15.66 2.43 1.04
CA ALA A 50 17.00 2.17 0.52
C ALA A 50 18.08 2.36 1.60
N GLN A 51 17.99 3.43 2.40
CA GLN A 51 18.94 3.71 3.48
C GLN A 51 18.84 2.71 4.63
N ILE A 52 17.62 2.31 5.01
CA ILE A 52 17.40 1.25 6.01
C ILE A 52 18.10 -0.04 5.57
N VAL A 53 17.95 -0.41 4.29
CA VAL A 53 18.58 -1.61 3.75
C VAL A 53 20.09 -1.45 3.66
N SER A 54 20.59 -0.37 3.03
CA SER A 54 22.02 -0.16 2.79
C SER A 54 22.82 -0.10 4.08
N ASP A 55 22.28 0.58 5.09
CA ASP A 55 22.93 0.75 6.40
C ASP A 55 22.62 -0.43 7.34
N ARG A 56 21.83 -1.42 6.89
CA ARG A 56 21.39 -2.61 7.65
C ARG A 56 20.81 -2.25 9.02
N LEU A 57 20.00 -1.20 9.07
CA LEU A 57 19.48 -0.67 10.34
C LEU A 57 18.64 -1.73 11.05
N SER A 58 18.79 -1.82 12.38
CA SER A 58 17.94 -2.63 13.26
C SER A 58 16.91 -1.79 14.03
N GLU A 59 16.98 -0.46 13.90
CA GLU A 59 16.16 0.52 14.60
C GLU A 59 15.50 1.51 13.62
N PRO A 60 14.43 2.22 14.03
CA PRO A 60 13.75 3.20 13.19
C PRO A 60 14.69 4.31 12.68
N LEU A 61 14.54 4.68 11.41
CA LEU A 61 15.20 5.83 10.81
C LEU A 61 14.26 7.05 10.82
N ASP A 62 14.66 8.17 11.43
CA ASP A 62 13.90 9.43 11.33
C ASP A 62 13.81 9.88 9.86
N PRO A 63 12.61 10.12 9.30
CA PRO A 63 12.44 10.65 7.95
C PRO A 63 13.23 11.95 7.65
N ARG A 64 13.62 12.73 8.67
CA ARG A 64 14.47 13.92 8.52
C ARG A 64 15.95 13.61 8.30
N ALA A 65 16.40 12.42 8.70
CA ALA A 65 17.77 11.94 8.55
C ALA A 65 18.01 11.18 7.23
N VAL A 66 16.99 11.10 6.37
CA VAL A 66 17.10 10.46 5.05
C VAL A 66 18.04 11.24 4.16
N ARG A 67 19.13 10.59 3.73
CA ARG A 67 20.11 11.13 2.78
C ARG A 67 19.39 11.50 1.49
N ASP A 68 19.63 12.72 1.00
CA ASP A 68 18.98 13.27 -0.19
C ASP A 68 17.44 13.15 -0.19
N GLY A 69 16.81 13.21 1.00
CA GLY A 69 15.37 13.03 1.18
C GLY A 69 14.49 14.21 0.73
N LYS A 70 15.04 15.21 0.05
CA LYS A 70 14.31 16.36 -0.50
C LYS A 70 14.47 16.39 -2.02
N PRO A 71 13.37 16.55 -2.79
CA PRO A 71 13.46 16.67 -4.23
C PRO A 71 14.09 18.01 -4.65
N PRO A 72 14.77 18.06 -5.80
CA PRO A 72 15.09 19.30 -6.51
C PRO A 72 13.84 20.14 -6.85
N GLU A 73 14.03 21.43 -7.10
CA GLU A 73 12.94 22.35 -7.49
C GLU A 73 12.52 22.17 -8.96
N ASP A 74 13.48 21.92 -9.85
CA ASP A 74 13.23 21.62 -11.26
C ASP A 74 12.47 20.29 -11.41
N ILE A 75 11.37 20.30 -12.16
CA ILE A 75 10.47 19.15 -12.29
C ILE A 75 11.16 17.94 -12.91
N GLU A 76 11.98 18.11 -13.95
CA GLU A 76 12.65 16.99 -14.60
C GLU A 76 13.75 16.40 -13.70
N ALA A 77 14.46 17.23 -12.94
CA ALA A 77 15.38 16.78 -11.90
C ALA A 77 14.65 16.08 -10.75
N ALA A 78 13.46 16.54 -10.37
CA ALA A 78 12.61 15.92 -9.36
C ALA A 78 12.11 14.55 -9.80
N LEU A 79 11.69 14.39 -11.06
CA LEU A 79 11.24 13.11 -11.59
C LEU A 79 12.39 12.10 -11.72
N ARG A 80 13.59 12.55 -12.12
CA ARG A 80 14.81 11.72 -12.04
C ARG A 80 15.14 11.32 -10.61
N TRP A 81 14.95 12.25 -9.65
CA TRP A 81 15.15 11.98 -8.23
C TRP A 81 14.16 10.90 -7.72
N LEU A 82 12.89 10.95 -8.12
CA LEU A 82 11.89 9.94 -7.78
C LEU A 82 12.27 8.56 -8.33
N GLN A 83 12.53 8.46 -9.64
CA GLN A 83 12.89 7.21 -10.31
C GLN A 83 14.20 6.62 -9.75
N GLY A 84 15.21 7.47 -9.54
CA GLY A 84 16.47 7.05 -8.90
C GLY A 84 16.26 6.54 -7.47
N GLY A 85 15.25 7.05 -6.75
CA GLY A 85 14.87 6.54 -5.44
C GLY A 85 14.43 5.07 -5.49
N ALA A 86 13.55 4.71 -6.43
CA ALA A 86 13.13 3.32 -6.63
C ALA A 86 14.32 2.41 -6.98
N GLN A 87 15.22 2.86 -7.86
CA GLN A 87 16.43 2.10 -8.20
C GLN A 87 17.34 1.89 -6.99
N LEU A 88 17.52 2.90 -6.13
CA LEU A 88 18.32 2.78 -4.90
C LEU A 88 17.78 1.69 -3.95
N VAL A 89 16.46 1.47 -3.90
CA VAL A 89 15.89 0.36 -3.11
C VAL A 89 16.36 -0.98 -3.67
N LEU A 90 16.29 -1.14 -4.99
CA LEU A 90 16.70 -2.37 -5.67
C LEU A 90 18.20 -2.64 -5.52
N ASP A 91 19.02 -1.60 -5.67
CA ASP A 91 20.48 -1.68 -5.56
C ASP A 91 20.90 -2.02 -4.12
N ALA A 92 20.25 -1.42 -3.12
CA ALA A 92 20.54 -1.70 -1.72
C ALA A 92 20.20 -3.16 -1.37
N VAL A 93 19.06 -3.67 -1.83
CA VAL A 93 18.65 -5.06 -1.60
C VAL A 93 19.57 -6.04 -2.33
N GLU A 94 20.03 -5.70 -3.54
CA GLU A 94 21.01 -6.52 -4.27
C GLU A 94 22.34 -6.60 -3.52
N ALA A 95 22.87 -5.45 -3.10
CA ALA A 95 24.17 -5.36 -2.44
C ALA A 95 24.19 -6.04 -1.06
N VAL A 96 23.09 -5.95 -0.30
CA VAL A 96 22.98 -6.52 1.04
C VAL A 96 22.51 -7.97 1.02
N GLY A 97 21.78 -8.37 -0.03
CA GLY A 97 21.13 -9.67 -0.17
C GLY A 97 19.69 -9.64 0.35
N ALA A 98 18.75 -10.14 -0.44
CA ALA A 98 17.32 -10.08 -0.15
C ALA A 98 16.89 -10.76 1.18
N GLY A 99 17.67 -11.73 1.64
CA GLY A 99 17.44 -12.46 2.90
C GLY A 99 17.97 -11.76 4.16
N ALA A 100 18.77 -10.70 4.04
CA ALA A 100 19.34 -10.02 5.20
C ALA A 100 18.24 -9.40 6.06
N ARG A 101 18.32 -9.58 7.38
CA ARG A 101 17.34 -9.00 8.30
C ARG A 101 17.63 -7.53 8.52
N VAL A 102 16.63 -6.69 8.26
CA VAL A 102 16.68 -5.25 8.48
C VAL A 102 15.42 -4.80 9.22
N TRP A 103 15.47 -3.61 9.79
CA TRP A 103 14.34 -2.99 10.46
C TRP A 103 13.19 -2.73 9.49
N THR A 104 11.97 -2.97 9.98
CA THR A 104 10.72 -2.47 9.40
C THR A 104 9.83 -2.04 10.55
N PHE A 105 8.77 -1.29 10.25
CA PHE A 105 7.77 -0.93 11.26
C PHE A 105 6.92 -2.13 11.73
N LEU A 106 7.03 -3.30 11.08
CA LEU A 106 6.46 -4.58 11.54
C LEU A 106 7.43 -5.43 12.36
N GLY A 107 8.62 -4.90 12.68
CA GLY A 107 9.74 -5.65 13.26
C GLY A 107 10.72 -6.16 12.19
N PRO A 108 11.80 -6.89 12.58
CA PRO A 108 12.85 -7.24 11.62
C PRO A 108 12.38 -8.25 10.56
N ARG A 109 12.44 -7.85 9.28
CA ARG A 109 12.07 -8.65 8.10
C ARG A 109 13.25 -8.78 7.12
N PRO A 110 13.20 -9.71 6.15
CA PRO A 110 14.17 -9.77 5.06
C PRO A 110 14.19 -8.46 4.25
N ALA A 111 15.35 -8.02 3.77
CA ALA A 111 15.53 -6.79 3.00
C ALA A 111 14.63 -6.74 1.74
N GLY A 112 14.37 -7.88 1.10
CA GLY A 112 13.47 -7.98 -0.04
C GLY A 112 12.03 -7.54 0.26
N TRP A 113 11.62 -7.57 1.53
CA TRP A 113 10.31 -7.06 1.96
C TRP A 113 10.12 -5.58 1.61
N TRP A 114 11.18 -4.76 1.69
CA TRP A 114 11.09 -3.34 1.34
C TRP A 114 10.77 -3.11 -0.14
N VAL A 115 11.17 -4.02 -1.05
CA VAL A 115 10.80 -3.91 -2.47
C VAL A 115 9.29 -4.06 -2.61
N ARG A 116 8.71 -5.14 -2.07
CA ARG A 116 7.26 -5.40 -2.08
C ARG A 116 6.48 -4.26 -1.41
N ARG A 117 6.92 -3.80 -0.24
CA ARG A 117 6.28 -2.69 0.46
C ARG A 117 6.29 -1.39 -0.33
N ARG A 118 7.40 -1.07 -1.00
CA ARG A 118 7.48 0.13 -1.84
C ARG A 118 6.62 0.00 -3.09
N VAL A 119 6.45 -1.19 -3.66
CA VAL A 119 5.51 -1.43 -4.77
C VAL A 119 4.10 -1.03 -4.34
N HIS A 120 3.57 -1.63 -3.27
CA HIS A 120 2.17 -1.43 -2.88
C HIS A 120 1.89 -0.02 -2.38
N GLU A 121 2.83 0.60 -1.67
CA GLU A 121 2.70 2.01 -1.29
C GLU A 121 2.62 2.93 -2.52
N THR A 122 3.48 2.70 -3.52
CA THR A 122 3.53 3.55 -4.71
C THR A 122 2.28 3.35 -5.57
N THR A 123 1.78 2.12 -5.67
CA THR A 123 0.51 1.79 -6.31
C THR A 123 -0.67 2.52 -5.64
N VAL A 124 -0.79 2.50 -4.31
CA VAL A 124 -1.86 3.23 -3.60
C VAL A 124 -1.72 4.75 -3.76
N HIS A 125 -0.51 5.30 -3.66
CA HIS A 125 -0.30 6.73 -3.86
C HIS A 125 -0.40 7.17 -5.33
N ARG A 126 -0.25 6.26 -6.29
CA ARG A 126 -0.61 6.49 -7.68
C ARG A 126 -2.13 6.62 -7.84
N ALA A 127 -2.92 5.84 -7.13
CA ALA A 127 -4.37 6.06 -7.07
C ALA A 127 -4.68 7.44 -6.47
N ASP A 128 -4.02 7.84 -5.38
CA ASP A 128 -4.21 9.17 -4.77
C ASP A 128 -3.97 10.31 -5.79
N ALA A 129 -2.88 10.23 -6.56
CA ALA A 129 -2.58 11.21 -7.60
C ALA A 129 -3.60 11.18 -8.76
N ALA A 130 -3.98 9.98 -9.22
CA ALA A 130 -4.94 9.83 -10.31
C ALA A 130 -6.31 10.40 -9.92
N LEU A 131 -6.79 10.08 -8.71
CA LEU A 131 -8.06 10.59 -8.19
C LEU A 131 -8.06 12.11 -8.05
N ALA A 132 -6.97 12.70 -7.53
CA ALA A 132 -6.81 14.15 -7.42
C ALA A 132 -6.86 14.87 -8.78
N LEU A 133 -6.41 14.20 -9.84
CA LEU A 133 -6.38 14.72 -11.21
C LEU A 133 -7.59 14.32 -12.06
N GLY A 134 -8.52 13.52 -11.52
CA GLY A 134 -9.62 12.94 -12.29
C GLY A 134 -9.18 11.99 -13.40
N ALA A 135 -7.97 11.43 -13.28
CA ALA A 135 -7.42 10.47 -14.23
C ALA A 135 -7.93 9.04 -13.96
N GLU A 136 -7.94 8.21 -14.98
CA GLU A 136 -8.22 6.79 -14.84
C GLU A 136 -7.10 6.09 -14.05
N TYR A 137 -7.49 5.19 -13.15
CA TYR A 137 -6.57 4.36 -12.39
C TYR A 137 -6.92 2.89 -12.60
N THR A 138 -5.98 2.14 -13.14
CA THR A 138 -6.06 0.69 -13.28
C THR A 138 -4.82 0.02 -12.69
N LEU A 139 -4.98 -1.24 -12.34
CA LEU A 139 -3.94 -2.10 -11.79
C LEU A 139 -4.17 -3.54 -12.28
N PRO A 140 -3.12 -4.31 -12.62
CA PRO A 140 -3.27 -5.73 -12.87
C PRO A 140 -3.91 -6.43 -11.66
N ALA A 141 -4.90 -7.30 -11.90
CA ALA A 141 -5.65 -7.96 -10.83
C ALA A 141 -4.76 -8.71 -9.83
N GLU A 142 -3.71 -9.39 -10.31
CA GLU A 142 -2.74 -10.08 -9.45
C GLU A 142 -1.96 -9.10 -8.53
N LEU A 143 -1.67 -7.89 -9.00
CA LEU A 143 -0.98 -6.86 -8.21
C LEU A 143 -1.92 -6.25 -7.19
N ALA A 144 -3.19 -6.04 -7.55
CA ALA A 144 -4.21 -5.62 -6.60
C ALA A 144 -4.44 -6.66 -5.50
N ALA A 145 -4.55 -7.94 -5.88
CA ALA A 145 -4.71 -9.04 -4.94
C ALA A 145 -3.51 -9.15 -3.97
N ASP A 146 -2.27 -9.08 -4.47
CA ASP A 146 -1.10 -9.11 -3.59
C ASP A 146 -1.02 -7.88 -2.67
N ALA A 147 -1.44 -6.70 -3.16
CA ALA A 147 -1.55 -5.49 -2.34
C ALA A 147 -2.59 -5.62 -1.22
N ILE A 148 -3.73 -6.29 -1.48
CA ILE A 148 -4.73 -6.61 -0.45
C ILE A 148 -4.12 -7.55 0.60
N SER A 149 -3.43 -8.61 0.17
CA SER A 149 -2.75 -9.53 1.08
C SER A 149 -1.71 -8.82 1.97
N GLU A 150 -0.88 -7.93 1.40
CA GLU A 150 0.04 -7.12 2.21
C GLU A 150 -0.73 -6.20 3.16
N TRP A 151 -1.78 -5.53 2.68
CA TRP A 151 -2.59 -4.62 3.50
C TRP A 151 -3.16 -5.32 4.73
N ILE A 152 -3.71 -6.53 4.56
CA ILE A 152 -4.24 -7.32 5.66
C ILE A 152 -3.12 -7.73 6.62
N GLU A 153 -1.94 -8.14 6.13
CA GLU A 153 -0.78 -8.44 7.00
C GLU A 153 -0.36 -7.21 7.84
N LEU A 154 -0.30 -6.03 7.21
CA LEU A 154 0.02 -4.76 7.89
C LEU A 154 -0.98 -4.51 9.02
N MET A 155 -2.27 -4.68 8.75
CA MET A 155 -3.33 -4.48 9.74
C MET A 155 -3.30 -5.52 10.86
N ALA A 156 -3.07 -6.79 10.54
CA ALA A 156 -2.96 -7.85 11.54
C ALA A 156 -1.81 -7.61 12.51
N VAL A 157 -0.65 -7.16 12.02
CA VAL A 157 0.50 -6.82 12.88
C VAL A 157 0.24 -5.54 13.68
N GLN A 158 -0.36 -4.51 13.08
CA GLN A 158 -0.65 -3.25 13.77
C GLN A 158 -1.72 -3.40 14.85
N ALA A 159 -2.71 -4.26 14.63
CA ALA A 159 -3.77 -4.58 15.59
C ALA A 159 -3.24 -5.21 16.89
N ARG A 160 -2.01 -5.77 16.90
CA ARG A 160 -1.34 -6.24 18.13
C ARG A 160 -0.90 -5.09 19.05
N ARG A 161 -0.86 -3.87 18.54
CA ARG A 161 -0.36 -2.66 19.23
C ARG A 161 -1.43 -1.61 19.43
N THR A 162 -2.61 -1.79 18.84
CA THR A 162 -3.69 -0.81 18.74
C THR A 162 -5.05 -1.50 18.93
N GLN A 163 -6.14 -0.77 18.75
CA GLN A 163 -7.49 -1.36 18.83
C GLN A 163 -7.72 -2.35 17.70
N LEU A 164 -8.32 -3.51 18.00
CA LEU A 164 -8.67 -4.51 16.99
C LEU A 164 -9.69 -3.92 15.98
N PRO A 165 -9.41 -4.01 14.67
CA PRO A 165 -10.33 -3.51 13.65
C PRO A 165 -11.61 -4.33 13.49
N LEU A 166 -11.56 -5.62 13.84
CA LEU A 166 -12.72 -6.48 14.01
C LEU A 166 -12.89 -6.79 15.50
N GLU A 167 -14.13 -6.88 15.97
CA GLU A 167 -14.38 -7.41 17.31
C GLU A 167 -14.09 -8.90 17.36
N ARG A 168 -13.73 -9.42 18.54
CA ARG A 168 -13.51 -10.85 18.71
C ARG A 168 -14.76 -11.65 18.34
N GLY A 169 -14.57 -12.74 17.63
CA GLY A 169 -15.63 -13.57 17.08
C GLY A 169 -16.27 -13.01 15.80
N ARG A 170 -15.79 -11.88 15.27
CA ARG A 170 -16.24 -11.32 13.99
C ARG A 170 -15.30 -11.67 12.85
N SER A 171 -15.85 -11.64 11.65
CA SER A 171 -15.18 -12.00 10.41
C SER A 171 -15.55 -11.07 9.25
N LEU A 172 -14.60 -10.84 8.36
CA LEU A 172 -14.76 -10.06 7.14
C LEU A 172 -14.26 -10.90 5.97
N HIS A 173 -15.06 -11.00 4.91
CA HIS A 173 -14.70 -11.72 3.69
C HIS A 173 -14.54 -10.74 2.52
N LEU A 174 -13.51 -10.95 1.71
CA LEU A 174 -13.28 -10.22 0.46
C LEU A 174 -13.22 -11.22 -0.69
N HIS A 175 -13.97 -10.92 -1.76
CA HIS A 175 -14.04 -11.75 -2.96
C HIS A 175 -13.74 -10.90 -4.20
N ALA A 176 -12.56 -11.09 -4.78
CA ALA A 176 -12.21 -10.53 -6.08
C ALA A 176 -12.92 -11.29 -7.20
N THR A 177 -13.52 -10.54 -8.13
CA THR A 177 -14.29 -11.09 -9.26
C THR A 177 -13.46 -11.29 -10.53
N ASP A 178 -12.20 -10.86 -10.52
CA ASP A 178 -11.31 -10.96 -11.67
C ASP A 178 -11.03 -12.41 -12.05
N ALA A 179 -11.17 -12.71 -13.35
CA ALA A 179 -10.89 -14.04 -13.87
C ALA A 179 -9.41 -14.41 -13.69
N GLY A 180 -9.16 -15.66 -13.26
CA GLY A 180 -7.80 -16.21 -13.16
C GLY A 180 -7.14 -16.07 -11.80
N LEU A 181 -7.69 -15.31 -10.85
CA LEU A 181 -7.14 -15.21 -9.50
C LEU A 181 -7.33 -16.50 -8.68
N GLY A 182 -8.45 -17.22 -8.86
CA GLY A 182 -8.73 -18.41 -8.05
C GLY A 182 -8.67 -18.09 -6.55
N ALA A 183 -7.98 -18.93 -5.78
CA ALA A 183 -7.89 -18.76 -4.32
C ALA A 183 -7.18 -17.47 -3.87
N VAL A 184 -6.26 -16.90 -4.66
CA VAL A 184 -5.59 -15.65 -4.27
C VAL A 184 -6.49 -14.43 -4.38
N GLY A 185 -7.69 -14.57 -4.95
CA GLY A 185 -8.75 -13.58 -4.99
C GLY A 185 -9.75 -13.68 -3.84
N GLU A 186 -9.48 -14.51 -2.83
CA GLU A 186 -10.35 -14.70 -1.68
C GLU A 186 -9.58 -14.38 -0.41
N TRP A 187 -10.19 -13.65 0.53
CA TRP A 187 -9.61 -13.38 1.85
C TRP A 187 -10.68 -13.52 2.91
N LEU A 188 -10.52 -14.47 3.84
CA LEU A 188 -11.31 -14.54 5.05
C LEU A 188 -10.47 -14.03 6.21
N ILE A 189 -10.87 -12.89 6.78
CA ILE A 189 -10.23 -12.24 7.91
C ILE A 189 -11.06 -12.52 9.14
N THR A 190 -10.44 -13.05 10.19
CA THR A 190 -11.12 -13.39 11.45
C THR A 190 -10.45 -12.69 12.62
N SER A 191 -11.21 -12.44 13.67
CA SER A 191 -10.66 -12.01 14.95
C SER A 191 -11.02 -12.96 16.08
N ASP A 192 -10.02 -13.37 16.86
CA ASP A 192 -10.17 -14.27 17.99
C ASP A 192 -9.43 -13.75 19.25
N GLU A 193 -9.19 -14.64 20.21
CA GLU A 193 -8.44 -14.34 21.43
C GLU A 193 -6.98 -13.92 21.14
N GLU A 194 -6.37 -14.46 20.08
CA GLU A 194 -4.96 -14.26 19.70
C GLU A 194 -4.75 -13.00 18.83
N GLY A 195 -5.81 -12.52 18.17
CA GLY A 195 -5.81 -11.23 17.48
C GLY A 195 -6.58 -11.27 16.18
N LEU A 196 -5.97 -10.71 15.13
CA LEU A 196 -6.44 -10.84 13.75
C LEU A 196 -5.62 -11.92 13.04
N ASP A 197 -6.31 -12.80 12.31
CA ASP A 197 -5.72 -13.76 11.39
C ASP A 197 -6.46 -13.73 10.05
N TRP A 198 -5.88 -14.33 9.01
CA TRP A 198 -6.51 -14.40 7.70
C TRP A 198 -6.03 -15.57 6.83
N THR A 199 -6.91 -16.05 5.96
CA THR A 199 -6.64 -17.14 5.01
C THR A 199 -7.14 -16.80 3.61
N HIS A 200 -6.59 -17.48 2.60
CA HIS A 200 -7.10 -17.45 1.22
C HIS A 200 -8.27 -18.43 1.03
N GLU A 201 -9.32 -18.26 1.83
CA GLU A 201 -10.50 -19.12 1.84
C GLU A 201 -11.74 -18.38 1.38
N HIS A 202 -12.53 -19.06 0.56
CA HIS A 202 -13.89 -18.65 0.25
C HIS A 202 -14.81 -19.04 1.42
N GLY A 203 -15.47 -18.07 2.04
CA GLY A 203 -16.32 -18.32 3.20
C GLY A 203 -17.32 -17.21 3.46
N LYS A 204 -18.26 -17.47 4.37
CA LYS A 204 -19.17 -16.43 4.85
C LYS A 204 -18.50 -15.68 5.99
N GLY A 205 -18.28 -14.38 5.80
CA GLY A 205 -17.99 -13.44 6.89
C GLY A 205 -19.27 -12.87 7.52
N ASP A 206 -19.15 -12.22 8.68
CA ASP A 206 -20.22 -11.36 9.22
C ASP A 206 -20.54 -10.22 8.25
N VAL A 207 -19.51 -9.74 7.53
CA VAL A 207 -19.62 -8.87 6.35
C VAL A 207 -18.78 -9.42 5.21
N ALA A 208 -19.25 -9.25 3.97
CA ALA A 208 -18.55 -9.67 2.77
C ALA A 208 -18.56 -8.55 1.72
N LEU A 209 -17.40 -8.27 1.12
CA LEU A 209 -17.27 -7.36 -0.02
C LEU A 209 -16.93 -8.16 -1.28
N ARG A 210 -17.59 -7.86 -2.39
CA ARG A 210 -17.38 -8.53 -3.67
C ARG A 210 -17.27 -7.52 -4.81
N GLY A 211 -16.18 -7.59 -5.57
CA GLY A 211 -15.92 -6.68 -6.69
C GLY A 211 -14.56 -6.94 -7.36
N PRO A 212 -14.13 -6.11 -8.32
CA PRO A 212 -12.77 -6.19 -8.86
C PRO A 212 -11.72 -5.97 -7.77
N ALA A 213 -10.58 -6.66 -7.85
CA ALA A 213 -9.51 -6.60 -6.85
C ALA A 213 -8.98 -5.17 -6.66
N THR A 214 -8.88 -4.39 -7.75
CA THR A 214 -8.48 -2.98 -7.68
C THR A 214 -9.46 -2.15 -6.85
N ASP A 215 -10.77 -2.39 -7.02
CA ASP A 215 -11.80 -1.65 -6.29
C ASP A 215 -11.84 -2.06 -4.82
N LEU A 216 -11.70 -3.36 -4.53
CA LEU A 216 -11.55 -3.85 -3.15
C LEU A 216 -10.34 -3.20 -2.45
N LEU A 217 -9.20 -3.08 -3.15
CA LEU A 217 -8.02 -2.38 -2.63
C LEU A 217 -8.30 -0.90 -2.34
N LEU A 218 -8.99 -0.20 -3.24
CA LEU A 218 -9.34 1.22 -3.05
C LEU A 218 -10.34 1.42 -1.91
N ALA A 219 -11.29 0.51 -1.74
CA ALA A 219 -12.22 0.51 -0.61
C ALA A 219 -11.49 0.27 0.72
N LEU A 220 -10.66 -0.77 0.81
CA LEU A 220 -9.85 -1.10 1.99
C LEU A 220 -8.91 0.02 2.40
N SER A 221 -8.28 0.68 1.42
CA SER A 221 -7.36 1.79 1.66
C SER A 221 -8.09 3.14 1.81
N ARG A 222 -9.43 3.18 1.77
CA ARG A 222 -10.25 4.40 1.95
C ARG A 222 -9.98 5.48 0.89
N ARG A 223 -9.69 5.06 -0.34
CA ARG A 223 -9.50 5.96 -1.49
C ARG A 223 -10.82 6.26 -2.20
N ARG A 224 -11.77 5.33 -2.14
CA ARG A 224 -13.16 5.48 -2.58
C ARG A 224 -14.09 4.67 -1.69
N THR A 225 -15.36 5.03 -1.65
CA THR A 225 -16.38 4.26 -0.93
C THR A 225 -16.77 3.03 -1.74
N VAL A 226 -17.35 2.02 -1.08
CA VAL A 226 -17.89 0.83 -1.76
C VAL A 226 -18.98 1.21 -2.78
N ASP A 227 -19.79 2.23 -2.47
CA ASP A 227 -20.85 2.73 -3.34
C ASP A 227 -20.28 3.41 -4.60
N ASP A 228 -19.25 4.26 -4.45
CA ASP A 228 -18.59 4.93 -5.60
C ASP A 228 -17.98 3.94 -6.58
N LEU A 229 -17.58 2.77 -6.08
CA LEU A 229 -16.92 1.71 -6.83
C LEU A 229 -17.90 0.66 -7.38
N GLY A 230 -19.16 0.66 -6.92
CA GLY A 230 -20.10 -0.41 -7.22
C GLY A 230 -19.67 -1.77 -6.64
N VAL A 231 -18.86 -1.78 -5.58
CA VAL A 231 -18.50 -3.00 -4.84
C VAL A 231 -19.72 -3.47 -4.08
N GLU A 232 -20.09 -4.73 -4.27
CA GLU A 232 -21.19 -5.32 -3.52
C GLU A 232 -20.78 -5.50 -2.06
N LEU A 233 -21.62 -5.05 -1.12
CA LEU A 233 -21.44 -5.27 0.31
C LEU A 233 -22.63 -6.06 0.84
N HIS A 234 -22.35 -7.18 1.49
CA HIS A 234 -23.33 -8.10 2.06
C HIS A 234 -23.07 -8.31 3.56
N GLY A 235 -24.13 -8.45 4.36
CA GLY A 235 -24.01 -8.73 5.80
C GLY A 235 -24.07 -7.48 6.69
N ASP A 236 -23.31 -7.48 7.78
CA ASP A 236 -23.35 -6.43 8.80
C ASP A 236 -22.44 -5.24 8.45
N ILE A 237 -23.05 -4.15 7.97
CA ILE A 237 -22.34 -2.91 7.59
C ILE A 237 -21.53 -2.33 8.74
N ALA A 238 -21.99 -2.48 10.00
CA ALA A 238 -21.28 -1.94 11.15
C ALA A 238 -19.90 -2.60 11.35
N VAL A 239 -19.73 -3.86 10.91
CA VAL A 239 -18.44 -4.55 10.92
C VAL A 239 -17.48 -3.89 9.92
N TRP A 240 -17.96 -3.52 8.74
CA TRP A 240 -17.17 -2.82 7.73
C TRP A 240 -16.80 -1.39 8.15
N GLU A 241 -17.75 -0.63 8.68
CA GLU A 241 -17.49 0.72 9.19
C GLU A 241 -16.45 0.71 10.31
N ARG A 242 -16.56 -0.26 11.23
CA ARG A 242 -15.57 -0.46 12.30
C ARG A 242 -14.20 -0.80 11.73
N TRP A 243 -14.13 -1.70 10.74
CA TRP A 243 -12.87 -2.02 10.06
C TRP A 243 -12.21 -0.74 9.54
N LEU A 244 -12.93 0.08 8.78
CA LEU A 244 -12.40 1.33 8.21
C LEU A 244 -11.98 2.36 9.26
N ALA A 245 -12.70 2.44 10.39
CA ALA A 245 -12.38 3.35 11.48
C ALA A 245 -11.08 2.97 12.21
N ASN A 246 -10.66 1.70 12.13
CA ASN A 246 -9.54 1.16 12.91
C ASN A 246 -8.36 0.65 12.04
N THR A 247 -8.36 0.90 10.72
CA THR A 247 -7.31 0.46 9.78
C THR A 247 -6.58 1.59 9.06
N SER A 248 -6.32 2.72 9.74
CA SER A 248 -5.58 3.83 9.12
C SER A 248 -4.08 3.58 9.00
N LEU A 249 -3.54 3.72 7.79
CA LEU A 249 -2.10 3.87 7.51
C LEU A 249 -1.79 5.29 7.01
#